data_AF-A0A0B0SA93-F1
#
_entry.id   AF-A0A0B0SA93-F1
#
_cell.length_a   1.000
_cell.length_b   1.000
_cell.length_c   1.000
_cell.angle_alpha   90.00
_cell.angle_beta   90.00
_cell.angle_gamma   90.00
#
_symmetry.space_group_name_H-M   'P 1'
#
loop_
_entity.id
_entity.type
_entity.pdbx_description
1 polymer ?
#
loop_
_entity_poly.entity_id
_entity_poly.type
_entity_poly.pdbx_seq_one_letter_code
_entity_poly.pdbx_strand_id
1 'polypeptide(L)'
;MLHWDDELERRMRAELARREAWEKPLREEIHKLQLEVWRLKQLVQHLQKDKEALHWQVREYLLGQAFPEKELLWAKRVLEEAWLELSLMGSERASEVSQLIHHLERIWNARNPRRSISKPPPPEP
;
A
#
# COMPACT_ATOMS: atom_id res chain seq x y z
N MET A 1 17.82 -67.38 -17.96
CA MET A 1 16.81 -66.44 -18.49
C MET A 1 16.66 -65.22 -17.56
N LEU A 2 17.76 -64.52 -17.25
CA LEU A 2 17.77 -63.33 -16.36
C LEU A 2 18.40 -62.08 -17.00
N HIS A 3 19.14 -62.25 -18.12
CA HIS A 3 19.88 -61.14 -18.74
C HIS A 3 19.04 -60.10 -19.47
N TRP A 4 17.83 -60.44 -19.90
CA TRP A 4 16.97 -59.48 -20.61
C TRP A 4 16.29 -58.49 -19.66
N ASP A 5 15.89 -58.95 -18.48
CA ASP A 5 15.29 -58.09 -17.45
C ASP A 5 16.35 -57.14 -16.86
N ASP A 6 17.56 -57.63 -16.60
CA ASP A 6 18.68 -56.79 -16.14
C ASP A 6 19.07 -55.71 -17.17
N GLU A 7 19.08 -56.07 -18.46
CA GLU A 7 19.40 -55.15 -19.55
C GLU A 7 18.28 -54.11 -19.75
N LEU A 8 17.01 -54.52 -19.59
CA LEU A 8 15.86 -53.62 -19.62
C LEU A 8 15.90 -52.64 -18.44
N GLU A 9 16.15 -53.13 -17.23
CA GLU A 9 16.30 -52.27 -16.05
C GLU A 9 17.43 -51.26 -16.20
N ARG A 10 18.59 -51.67 -16.73
CA ARG A 10 19.69 -50.74 -17.02
C ARG A 10 19.29 -49.65 -18.00
N ARG A 11 18.57 -50.00 -19.07
CA ARG A 11 18.09 -49.03 -20.06
C ARG A 11 17.06 -48.07 -19.46
N MET A 12 16.13 -48.57 -18.64
CA MET A 12 15.16 -47.73 -17.94
C MET A 12 15.85 -46.75 -16.98
N ARG A 13 16.83 -47.21 -16.20
CA ARG A 13 17.60 -46.33 -15.29
C ARG A 13 18.39 -45.26 -16.06
N ALA A 14 18.99 -45.63 -17.20
CA ALA A 14 19.70 -44.68 -18.05
C ALA A 14 18.78 -43.62 -18.65
N GLU A 15 17.58 -44.01 -19.10
CA GLU A 15 16.58 -43.07 -19.62
C GLU A 15 15.98 -42.17 -18.54
N LEU A 16 15.72 -42.70 -17.33
CA LEU A 16 15.30 -41.90 -16.19
C LEU A 16 16.38 -40.89 -15.79
N ALA A 17 17.64 -41.31 -15.72
CA ALA A 17 18.76 -40.42 -15.41
C ALA A 17 18.95 -39.33 -16.48
N ARG A 18 18.78 -39.67 -17.76
CA ARG A 18 18.78 -38.69 -18.85
C ARG A 18 17.66 -37.67 -18.68
N ARG A 19 16.42 -38.12 -18.46
CA ARG A 19 15.27 -37.23 -18.22
C ARG A 19 15.51 -36.33 -17.04
N GLU A 20 15.99 -36.87 -15.92
CA GLU A 20 16.29 -36.10 -14.72
C GLU A 20 17.39 -35.06 -14.95
N ALA A 21 18.43 -35.39 -15.72
CA ALA A 21 19.48 -34.45 -16.09
C ALA A 21 18.98 -33.29 -16.96
N TRP A 22 17.99 -33.53 -17.83
CA TRP A 22 17.36 -32.50 -18.65
C TRP A 22 16.32 -31.68 -17.87
N GLU A 23 15.52 -32.33 -17.02
CA GLU A 23 14.42 -31.67 -16.29
C GLU A 23 14.90 -30.84 -15.11
N LYS A 24 15.93 -31.30 -14.38
CA LYS A 24 16.44 -30.63 -13.19
C LYS A 24 16.82 -29.15 -13.43
N PRO A 25 17.64 -28.79 -14.44
CA PRO A 25 18.00 -27.39 -14.67
C PRO A 25 16.77 -26.54 -15.02
N LEU A 26 15.83 -27.09 -15.80
CA LEU A 26 14.59 -26.40 -16.17
C LEU A 26 13.71 -26.15 -14.94
N ARG A 27 13.58 -27.13 -14.03
CA ARG A 27 12.84 -26.97 -12.77
C ARG A 27 13.46 -25.91 -11.87
N GLU A 28 14.79 -25.90 -11.76
CA GLU A 28 15.52 -24.88 -11.00
C GLU A 28 15.33 -23.48 -11.59
N GLU A 29 15.36 -23.35 -12.92
CA GLU A 29 15.16 -22.09 -13.62
C GLU A 29 13.71 -21.60 -13.48
N ILE A 30 12.72 -22.49 -13.62
CA ILE A 30 11.31 -22.18 -13.36
C ILE A 30 11.13 -21.68 -11.93
N HIS A 31 11.74 -22.34 -10.94
CA HIS A 31 11.62 -21.94 -9.55
C HIS A 31 12.24 -20.55 -9.30
N LYS A 32 13.41 -20.27 -9.88
CA LYS A 32 14.07 -18.96 -9.82
C LYS A 32 13.16 -17.87 -10.42
N LEU A 33 12.63 -18.12 -11.62
CA LEU A 33 11.74 -17.17 -12.31
C LEU A 33 10.44 -16.94 -11.53
N GLN A 34 9.85 -17.97 -10.94
CA GLN A 34 8.66 -17.83 -10.09
C GLN A 34 8.92 -16.93 -8.88
N LEU A 35 10.08 -17.10 -8.25
CA LEU A 35 10.47 -16.30 -7.10
C LEU A 35 10.77 -14.84 -7.49
N GLU A 36 11.37 -14.62 -8.65
CA GLU A 36 11.58 -13.28 -9.21
C GLU A 36 10.26 -12.59 -9.55
N VAL A 37 9.32 -13.28 -10.20
CA VAL A 37 7.97 -12.76 -10.48
C VAL A 37 7.26 -12.38 -9.19
N TRP A 38 7.35 -13.21 -8.15
CA TRP A 38 6.76 -12.89 -6.85
C TRP A 38 7.37 -11.62 -6.24
N ARG A 39 8.71 -11.49 -6.26
CA ARG A 39 9.41 -10.28 -5.77
C ARG A 39 9.00 -9.04 -6.55
N LEU A 40 8.95 -9.12 -7.88
CA LEU A 40 8.54 -8.01 -8.74
C LEU A 40 7.09 -7.59 -8.46
N LYS A 41 6.18 -8.55 -8.24
CA LYS A 41 4.80 -8.25 -7.85
C LYS A 41 4.72 -7.48 -6.53
N GLN A 42 5.50 -7.89 -5.52
CA GLN A 42 5.56 -7.16 -4.25
C GLN A 42 6.11 -5.74 -4.43
N LEU A 43 7.18 -5.60 -5.23
CA LEU A 43 7.75 -4.28 -5.54
C LEU A 43 6.75 -3.36 -6.23
N VAL A 44 6.01 -3.87 -7.23
CA VAL A 44 4.98 -3.11 -7.94
C VAL A 44 3.88 -2.66 -6.96
N GLN A 45 3.41 -3.54 -6.08
CA GLN A 45 2.40 -3.19 -5.08
C GLN A 45 2.91 -2.12 -4.11
N HIS A 46 4.17 -2.19 -3.69
CA HIS A 46 4.79 -1.17 -2.84
C HIS A 46 4.86 0.18 -3.56
N LEU A 47 5.39 0.20 -4.80
CA LEU A 47 5.51 1.42 -5.59
C LEU A 47 4.15 2.04 -5.93
N GLN A 48 3.10 1.23 -6.10
CA GLN A 48 1.73 1.73 -6.28
C GLN A 48 1.25 2.48 -5.04
N LYS A 49 1.45 1.91 -3.84
CA LYS A 49 1.11 2.57 -2.57
C LYS A 49 1.90 3.86 -2.37
N ASP A 50 3.20 3.85 -2.66
CA ASP A 50 4.04 5.05 -2.56
C ASP A 50 3.59 6.13 -3.53
N LYS A 51 3.25 5.76 -4.76
CA LYS A 51 2.72 6.68 -5.77
C LYS A 51 1.41 7.31 -5.31
N GLU A 52 0.49 6.53 -4.75
CA GLU A 52 -0.77 7.04 -4.21
C GLU A 52 -0.53 8.00 -3.04
N ALA A 53 0.37 7.64 -2.11
CA ALA A 53 0.74 8.48 -0.99
C ALA A 53 1.37 9.81 -1.46
N LEU A 54 2.31 9.76 -2.41
CA LEU A 54 2.92 10.95 -3.01
C LEU A 54 1.91 11.82 -3.75
N HIS A 55 0.99 11.21 -4.51
CA HIS A 55 -0.07 11.95 -5.18
C HIS A 55 -0.94 12.71 -4.16
N TRP A 56 -1.28 12.09 -3.03
CA TRP A 56 -2.01 12.77 -1.97
C TRP A 56 -1.21 13.92 -1.36
N GLN A 57 0.07 13.71 -1.05
CA GLN A 57 0.94 14.76 -0.49
C GLN A 57 1.08 15.95 -1.45
N VAL A 58 1.31 15.69 -2.74
CA VAL A 58 1.41 16.74 -3.76
C VAL A 58 0.08 17.48 -3.90
N ARG A 59 -1.04 16.77 -3.92
CA ARG A 59 -2.37 17.40 -3.99
C ARG A 59 -2.63 18.27 -2.75
N GLU A 60 -2.33 17.78 -1.55
CA GLU A 60 -2.47 18.53 -0.30
C GLU A 60 -1.58 19.78 -0.28
N TYR A 61 -0.33 19.65 -0.75
CA TYR A 61 0.60 20.77 -0.87
C TYR A 61 0.11 21.84 -1.85
N LEU A 62 -0.31 21.42 -3.05
CA LEU A 62 -0.83 22.33 -4.08
C LEU A 62 -2.12 23.03 -3.62
N LEU A 63 -3.03 22.32 -2.96
CA LEU A 63 -4.23 22.92 -2.37
C LEU A 63 -3.87 23.91 -1.26
N GLY A 64 -2.88 23.59 -0.42
CA GLY A 64 -2.37 24.49 0.61
C GLY A 64 -1.71 25.76 0.06
N GLN A 65 -1.11 25.70 -1.14
CA GLN A 65 -0.59 26.87 -1.84
C GLN A 65 -1.67 27.67 -2.57
N ALA A 66 -2.65 27.00 -3.17
CA ALA A 66 -3.70 27.63 -3.97
C ALA A 66 -4.65 28.49 -3.13
N PHE A 67 -4.89 28.12 -1.86
CA PHE A 67 -5.83 28.84 -0.99
C PHE A 67 -5.13 29.66 0.10
N PRO A 68 -5.51 30.94 0.28
CA PRO A 68 -5.12 31.75 1.42
C PRO A 68 -5.50 31.09 2.74
N GLU A 69 -4.63 31.23 3.74
CA GLU A 69 -4.81 30.65 5.07
C GLU A 69 -6.17 31.04 5.72
N LYS A 70 -6.59 32.29 5.51
CA LYS A 70 -7.87 32.80 6.02
C LYS A 70 -9.09 32.12 5.40
N GLU A 71 -9.03 31.78 4.12
CA GLU A 71 -10.12 31.12 3.40
C GLU A 71 -10.28 29.67 3.85
N LEU A 72 -9.17 28.97 4.09
CA LEU A 72 -9.18 27.61 4.64
C LEU A 72 -9.75 27.57 6.06
N LEU A 73 -9.38 28.53 6.92
CA LEU A 73 -9.95 28.68 8.26
C LEU A 73 -11.45 28.97 8.22
N TRP A 74 -11.87 29.85 7.31
CA TRP A 74 -13.28 30.17 7.14
C TRP A 74 -14.07 28.94 6.67
N ALA A 75 -13.57 28.22 5.66
CA ALA A 75 -14.19 26.99 5.18
C ALA A 75 -14.29 25.91 6.28
N LYS A 76 -13.26 25.76 7.12
CA LYS A 76 -13.30 24.85 8.26
C LYS A 76 -14.44 25.21 9.23
N ARG A 77 -14.56 26.48 9.61
CA ARG A 77 -15.62 26.94 10.52
C ARG A 77 -17.02 26.67 9.96
N VAL A 78 -17.24 26.98 8.69
CA VAL A 78 -18.52 26.74 8.02
C VAL A 78 -18.85 25.24 8.00
N LEU A 79 -17.87 24.38 7.76
CA LEU A 79 -18.08 22.93 7.81
C LEU A 79 -18.33 22.42 9.22
N GLU A 80 -17.66 22.96 10.24
CA GLU A 80 -17.92 22.62 11.65
C GLU A 80 -19.33 23.01 12.08
N GLU A 81 -19.79 24.20 11.68
CA GLU A 81 -21.16 24.67 11.91
C GLU A 81 -22.19 23.76 11.20
N ALA A 82 -21.98 23.48 9.92
CA ALA A 82 -22.84 22.57 9.16
C ALA A 82 -22.84 21.13 9.74
N TRP A 83 -21.68 20.65 10.22
CA TRP A 83 -21.56 19.36 10.87
C TRP A 83 -22.36 19.28 12.16
N LEU A 84 -22.30 20.32 13.00
CA LEU A 84 -23.11 20.42 14.22
C LEU A 84 -24.60 20.36 13.91
N GLU A 85 -25.06 21.16 12.94
CA GLU A 85 -26.47 21.18 12.54
C GLU A 85 -26.94 19.82 12.01
N LEU A 86 -26.18 19.20 11.11
CA LEU A 86 -26.50 17.89 10.54
C LEU A 86 -26.45 16.77 11.59
N SER A 87 -25.53 16.85 12.54
CA SER A 87 -25.41 15.87 13.63
C SER A 87 -26.59 15.98 14.59
N LEU A 88 -27.02 17.20 14.92
CA LEU A 88 -28.22 17.45 15.72
C LEU A 88 -29.48 16.93 15.03
N MET A 89 -29.53 16.98 13.70
CA MET A 89 -30.63 16.43 12.89
C MET A 89 -30.53 14.90 12.66
N GLY A 90 -29.47 14.24 13.15
CA GLY A 90 -29.25 12.81 12.92
C GLY A 90 -29.04 12.45 11.44
N SER A 91 -28.56 13.40 10.62
CA SER A 91 -28.36 13.18 9.19
C SER A 91 -27.13 12.34 8.91
N GLU A 92 -27.24 11.35 8.00
CA GLU A 92 -26.11 10.56 7.51
C GLU A 92 -25.00 11.42 6.87
N ARG A 93 -25.37 12.60 6.36
CA ARG A 93 -24.43 13.57 5.76
C ARG A 93 -23.44 14.17 6.77
N ALA A 94 -23.73 14.08 8.07
CA ALA A 94 -22.78 14.53 9.10
C ALA A 94 -21.45 13.75 9.00
N SER A 95 -21.48 12.46 8.62
CA SER A 95 -20.25 11.68 8.44
C SER A 95 -19.40 12.21 7.29
N GLU A 96 -20.03 12.54 6.17
CA GLU A 96 -19.35 13.10 4.99
C GLU A 96 -18.70 14.45 5.30
N VAL A 97 -19.41 15.33 6.01
CA VAL A 97 -18.87 16.64 6.42
C VAL A 97 -17.69 16.47 7.38
N SER A 98 -17.75 15.49 8.30
CA SER A 98 -16.63 15.17 9.20
C SER A 98 -15.37 14.76 8.43
N GLN A 99 -15.51 14.00 7.34
CA GLN A 99 -14.39 13.63 6.47
C GLN A 99 -13.78 14.84 5.74
N LEU A 100 -14.61 15.79 5.30
CA LEU A 100 -14.15 17.03 4.68
C LEU A 100 -13.36 17.90 5.67
N ILE A 101 -13.83 18.01 6.92
CA ILE A 101 -13.10 18.70 7.99
C ILE A 101 -11.73 18.05 8.20
N HIS A 102 -11.66 16.72 8.32
CA HIS A 102 -10.39 15.99 8.45
C HIS A 102 -9.42 16.24 7.29
N HIS A 103 -9.94 16.32 6.06
CA HIS A 103 -9.13 16.66 4.88
C HIS A 103 -8.54 18.07 4.96
N LEU A 104 -9.36 19.06 5.34
CA LEU A 104 -8.88 20.43 5.53
C LEU A 104 -7.83 20.53 6.64
N GLU A 105 -8.01 19.80 7.74
CA GLU A 105 -7.04 19.75 8.84
C GLU A 105 -5.71 19.12 8.41
N ARG A 106 -5.74 18.08 7.57
CA ARG A 106 -4.52 17.50 6.98
C ARG A 106 -3.77 18.50 6.12
N ILE A 107 -4.47 19.22 5.23
CA ILE A 107 -3.87 20.28 4.39
C ILE A 107 -3.24 21.36 5.28
N TRP A 108 -3.94 21.74 6.36
CA TRP A 108 -3.46 22.73 7.31
C TRP A 108 -2.19 22.28 8.05
N ASN A 109 -2.17 21.05 8.55
CA ASN A 109 -1.06 20.48 9.28
C ASN A 109 0.16 20.26 8.39
N ALA A 110 -0.04 19.91 7.11
CA ALA A 110 1.03 19.82 6.12
C ALA A 110 1.72 21.18 5.88
N ARG A 111 0.98 22.30 5.98
CA ARG A 111 1.52 23.66 5.86
C ARG A 111 2.33 24.09 7.09
N ASN A 112 2.03 23.54 8.26
CA ASN A 112 2.65 23.88 9.55
C ASN A 112 3.09 22.63 10.34
N PRO A 113 4.17 21.94 9.93
CA PRO A 113 4.63 20.69 10.55
C PRO A 113 5.05 20.83 12.03
N ARG A 114 5.15 22.06 12.56
CA ARG A 114 5.48 22.33 13.97
C ARG A 114 4.28 22.28 14.93
N ARG A 115 3.04 22.21 14.44
CA ARG A 115 1.84 22.19 15.29
C ARG A 115 1.43 20.79 15.77
N SER A 116 1.89 19.71 15.14
CA SER A 116 1.55 18.33 15.53
C SER A 116 2.36 17.80 16.73
N ILE A 117 3.33 18.58 17.24
CA ILE A 117 4.05 18.27 18.49
C ILE A 117 3.33 19.01 19.64
N SER A 118 2.04 18.70 19.85
CA SER A 118 1.42 18.98 21.14
C SER A 118 2.03 18.02 22.14
N LYS A 119 3.00 18.53 22.91
CA LYS A 119 3.68 17.99 24.10
C LYS A 119 3.26 16.56 24.52
N PRO A 120 4.22 15.61 24.67
CA PRO A 120 3.92 14.37 25.39
C PRO A 120 3.39 14.70 26.80
N PRO A 121 2.43 13.92 27.34
CA PRO A 121 1.89 14.17 28.67
C PRO A 121 3.02 14.16 29.70
N PRO A 122 2.98 15.04 30.72
CA PRO A 122 3.96 15.00 31.80
C PRO A 122 3.88 13.63 32.50
N PRO A 123 5.03 13.05 32.92
CA PRO A 123 5.01 11.80 33.66
C PRO A 123 4.18 11.99 34.93
N GLU A 124 3.28 11.05 35.18
CA GLU A 124 2.49 10.99 36.41
C GLU A 124 3.41 10.84 37.64
N PRO A 125 3.03 11.41 38.80
CA PRO A 125 3.85 11.44 40.01
C PRO A 125 4.06 10.06 40.66
#